data_AF-A0A529K805-F1
#
_entry.id   AF-A0A529K805-F1
#
_cell.length_a   1.000
_cell.length_b   1.000
_cell.length_c   1.000
_cell.angle_alpha   90.00
_cell.angle_beta   90.00
_cell.angle_gamma   90.00
#
_symmetry.space_group_name_H-M   'P 1'
#
loop_
_entity.id
_entity.type
_entity.pdbx_description
1 polymer ?
#
loop_
_entity_poly.entity_id
_entity_poly.type
_entity_poly.pdbx_seq_one_letter_code
_entity_poly.pdbx_strand_id
1 'polypeptide(L)'
;MPAPSKLDLRETATAPLREIPSLGRGKAFVDFQMDVTTGDIELAHREGYESVEHLKRYTTLGMGTDQGKTSNFAALAAMATLRNATIPETGATSFRPPYTPVAIGALAGRAIGHHFKPIRRTPMHDWHMANGAELLEVGLWMRPYFYRQSGRDVNEA
;
A
#
# COMPACT_ATOMS: atom_id res chain seq x y z
N MET A 1 6.05 -30.97 30.32
CA MET A 1 4.73 -30.40 29.96
C MET A 1 4.35 -30.95 28.60
N PRO A 2 3.18 -31.60 28.43
CA PRO A 2 2.76 -32.04 27.11
C PRO A 2 2.39 -30.82 26.26
N ALA A 3 2.70 -30.87 24.95
CA ALA A 3 2.36 -29.82 24.00
C ALA A 3 0.83 -29.60 23.96
N PRO A 4 0.34 -28.36 23.79
CA PRO A 4 -1.10 -28.11 23.72
C PRO A 4 -1.71 -28.93 22.58
N SER A 5 -2.82 -29.59 22.89
CA SER A 5 -3.67 -30.31 21.94
C SER A 5 -3.95 -29.41 20.73
N LYS A 6 -3.83 -29.99 19.53
CA LYS A 6 -4.22 -29.35 18.27
C LYS A 6 -5.57 -28.63 18.49
N LEU A 7 -5.62 -27.33 18.19
CA LEU A 7 -6.88 -26.59 18.18
C LEU A 7 -7.82 -27.35 17.24
N ASP A 8 -8.81 -28.02 17.81
CA ASP A 8 -9.84 -28.68 17.03
C ASP A 8 -10.78 -27.59 16.53
N LEU A 9 -10.50 -27.10 15.32
CA LEU A 9 -11.32 -26.09 14.63
C LEU A 9 -12.62 -26.70 14.05
N ARG A 10 -12.89 -27.98 14.33
CA ARG A 10 -14.16 -28.60 13.99
C ARG A 10 -15.17 -28.09 15.01
N GLU A 11 -16.21 -27.42 14.54
CA GLU A 11 -17.40 -26.99 15.31
C GLU A 11 -17.44 -25.53 15.82
N THR A 12 -16.76 -24.57 15.18
CA THR A 12 -17.01 -23.12 15.45
C THR A 12 -17.35 -22.26 14.23
N ALA A 13 -17.44 -22.82 13.02
CA ALA A 13 -17.62 -22.03 11.79
C ALA A 13 -18.85 -22.44 10.96
N THR A 14 -19.90 -23.01 11.56
CA THR A 14 -21.12 -23.43 10.83
C THR A 14 -22.38 -22.69 11.21
N ALA A 15 -22.36 -21.85 12.25
CA ALA A 15 -23.40 -20.84 12.35
C ALA A 15 -23.14 -19.81 11.24
N PRO A 16 -24.13 -19.45 10.40
CA PRO A 16 -23.96 -18.29 9.54
C PRO A 16 -23.51 -17.15 10.45
N LEU A 17 -22.42 -16.47 10.06
CA LEU A 17 -22.09 -15.19 10.67
C LEU A 17 -23.40 -14.45 10.80
N ARG A 18 -23.78 -14.10 12.05
CA ARG A 18 -25.07 -13.52 12.44
C ARG A 18 -25.72 -12.84 11.25
N GLU A 19 -26.98 -13.21 10.95
CA GLU A 19 -27.82 -12.46 10.02
C GLU A 19 -27.48 -10.98 10.18
N ILE A 20 -27.07 -10.36 9.07
CA ILE A 20 -26.78 -8.94 9.07
C ILE A 20 -28.03 -8.28 9.63
N PRO A 21 -27.93 -7.59 10.78
CA PRO A 21 -29.10 -7.12 11.49
C PRO A 21 -29.97 -6.37 10.49
N SER A 22 -31.16 -6.90 10.25
CA SER A 22 -32.11 -6.26 9.36
C SER A 22 -32.40 -4.88 9.93
N LEU A 23 -32.08 -3.87 9.11
CA LEU A 23 -32.49 -2.46 9.16
C LEU A 23 -33.25 -2.05 10.43
N GLY A 24 -32.53 -1.90 11.54
CA GLY A 24 -32.94 -0.92 12.56
C GLY A 24 -32.96 0.47 11.91
N ARG A 25 -33.64 1.45 12.52
CA ARG A 25 -33.68 2.84 11.98
C ARG A 25 -32.30 3.55 11.92
N GLY A 26 -31.21 2.87 12.28
CA GLY A 26 -29.85 3.41 12.34
C GLY A 26 -28.90 2.80 11.31
N LYS A 27 -27.74 3.44 11.12
CA LYS A 27 -26.67 2.95 10.24
C LYS A 27 -26.00 1.72 10.86
N ALA A 28 -25.83 0.66 10.07
CA ALA A 28 -25.03 -0.50 10.43
C ALA A 28 -23.70 -0.46 9.67
N PHE A 29 -22.63 -0.02 10.35
CA PHE A 29 -21.31 0.12 9.75
C PHE A 29 -20.61 -1.22 9.58
N VAL A 30 -19.97 -1.39 8.42
CA VAL A 30 -19.14 -2.54 8.04
C VAL A 30 -17.67 -2.12 7.96
N ASP A 31 -17.40 -0.93 7.41
CA ASP A 31 -16.07 -0.31 7.41
C ASP A 31 -16.13 1.03 8.13
N PHE A 32 -15.48 1.11 9.29
CA PHE A 32 -15.48 2.33 10.10
C PHE A 32 -14.58 3.42 9.54
N GLN A 33 -13.50 3.06 8.81
CA GLN A 33 -12.57 4.06 8.31
C GLN A 33 -13.08 4.74 7.05
N MET A 34 -13.86 4.02 6.25
CA MET A 34 -14.45 4.49 5.00
C MET A 34 -15.96 4.77 5.09
N ASP A 35 -16.53 4.73 6.29
CA ASP A 35 -17.97 4.93 6.55
C ASP A 35 -18.90 4.03 5.71
N VAL A 36 -18.43 2.83 5.35
CA VAL A 36 -19.23 1.87 4.56
C VAL A 36 -20.22 1.16 5.46
N THR A 37 -21.49 1.16 5.07
CA THR A 37 -22.58 0.51 5.78
C THR A 37 -23.12 -0.71 5.03
N THR A 38 -23.98 -1.50 5.69
CA THR A 38 -24.71 -2.60 5.03
C THR A 38 -25.59 -2.09 3.89
N GLY A 39 -26.16 -0.89 4.01
CA GLY A 39 -26.97 -0.27 2.96
C GLY A 39 -26.19 0.06 1.69
N ASP A 40 -24.90 0.39 1.82
CA ASP A 40 -24.02 0.63 0.66
C ASP A 40 -23.71 -0.68 -0.08
N ILE A 41 -23.57 -1.79 0.65
CA ILE A 41 -23.39 -3.13 0.08
C ILE A 41 -24.66 -3.58 -0.64
N GLU A 42 -25.83 -3.39 -0.03
CA GLU A 42 -27.13 -3.66 -0.65
C GLU A 42 -27.36 -2.83 -1.91
N LEU A 43 -27.00 -1.54 -1.88
CA LEU A 43 -27.06 -0.66 -3.04
C LEU A 43 -26.16 -1.18 -4.17
N ALA A 44 -24.91 -1.52 -3.85
CA ALA A 44 -23.98 -2.06 -4.84
C ALA A 44 -24.50 -3.36 -5.47
N HIS A 45 -25.06 -4.27 -4.67
CA HIS A 45 -25.67 -5.49 -5.19
C HIS A 45 -26.87 -5.19 -6.09
N ARG A 46 -27.76 -4.28 -5.68
CA ARG A 46 -28.94 -3.87 -6.47
C ARG A 46 -28.56 -3.21 -7.81
N GLU A 47 -27.43 -2.53 -7.86
CA GLU A 47 -26.86 -1.94 -9.08
C GLU A 47 -26.11 -2.95 -9.97
N GLY A 48 -26.03 -4.22 -9.55
CA GLY A 48 -25.47 -5.32 -10.36
C GLY A 48 -23.98 -5.60 -10.11
N TYR A 49 -23.38 -5.06 -9.05
CA TYR A 49 -22.00 -5.40 -8.70
C TYR A 49 -21.93 -6.75 -7.97
N GLU A 50 -21.68 -7.83 -8.71
CA GLU A 50 -21.64 -9.20 -8.16
C GLU A 50 -20.26 -9.60 -7.60
N SER A 51 -19.19 -9.10 -8.22
CA SER A 51 -17.82 -9.40 -7.80
C SER A 51 -17.43 -8.61 -6.56
N VAL A 52 -16.77 -9.25 -5.61
CA VAL A 52 -16.21 -8.59 -4.41
C VAL A 52 -15.18 -7.51 -4.75
N GLU A 53 -14.49 -7.67 -5.89
CA GLU A 53 -13.57 -6.66 -6.39
C GLU A 53 -14.31 -5.43 -6.94
N HIS A 54 -15.53 -5.60 -7.47
CA HIS A 54 -16.40 -4.48 -7.85
C HIS A 54 -16.99 -3.80 -6.61
N LEU A 55 -17.53 -4.56 -5.65
CA LEU A 55 -18.03 -4.02 -4.39
C LEU A 55 -16.97 -3.12 -3.74
N LYS A 56 -15.74 -3.63 -3.60
CA LYS A 56 -14.60 -2.91 -3.04
C LYS A 56 -14.33 -1.58 -3.75
N ARG A 57 -14.35 -1.55 -5.10
CA ARG A 57 -14.09 -0.34 -5.89
C ARG A 57 -15.25 0.65 -5.85
N TYR A 58 -16.48 0.16 -5.80
CA TYR A 58 -17.67 1.00 -5.77
C TYR A 58 -17.87 1.67 -4.40
N THR A 59 -17.72 0.90 -3.31
CA THR A 59 -17.97 1.38 -1.93
C THR A 59 -16.74 1.93 -1.23
N THR A 60 -15.54 1.71 -1.78
CA THR A 60 -14.24 1.94 -1.10
C THR A 60 -13.97 1.06 0.13
N LEU A 61 -14.78 0.02 0.33
CA LEU A 61 -14.60 -1.00 1.37
C LEU A 61 -13.16 -1.53 1.43
N GLY A 62 -12.58 -1.51 2.63
CA GLY A 62 -11.27 -2.09 2.94
C GLY A 62 -10.09 -1.33 2.36
N MET A 63 -10.31 -0.14 1.77
CA MET A 63 -9.26 0.74 1.22
C MET A 63 -8.64 1.67 2.27
N GLY A 64 -9.04 1.52 3.54
CA GLY A 64 -8.46 2.20 4.68
C GLY A 64 -7.00 1.83 4.96
N THR A 65 -6.41 2.56 5.90
CA THR A 65 -5.06 2.27 6.41
C THR A 65 -4.97 0.92 7.11
N ASP A 66 -6.10 0.41 7.61
CA ASP A 66 -6.20 -0.93 8.18
C ASP A 66 -6.22 -2.03 7.11
N GLN A 67 -6.41 -1.70 5.82
CA GLN A 67 -6.55 -2.62 4.69
C GLN A 67 -7.73 -3.61 4.87
N GLY A 68 -8.81 -3.15 5.49
CA GLY A 68 -10.04 -3.93 5.67
C GLY A 68 -9.88 -5.14 6.59
N LYS A 69 -8.95 -5.08 7.55
CA LYS A 69 -8.72 -6.13 8.55
C LYS A 69 -9.98 -6.44 9.35
N THR A 70 -10.81 -5.43 9.62
CA THR A 70 -12.07 -5.60 10.37
C THR A 70 -13.31 -5.61 9.47
N SER A 71 -13.22 -5.10 8.23
CA SER A 71 -14.39 -4.91 7.36
C SER A 71 -14.58 -5.98 6.28
N ASN A 72 -13.49 -6.50 5.71
CA ASN A 72 -13.56 -7.36 4.51
C ASN A 72 -14.37 -8.63 4.73
N PHE A 73 -14.20 -9.31 5.87
CA PHE A 73 -14.90 -10.56 6.13
C PHE A 73 -16.40 -10.35 6.38
N ALA A 74 -16.76 -9.28 7.09
CA ALA A 74 -18.16 -8.92 7.32
C ALA A 74 -18.87 -8.53 6.01
N ALA A 75 -18.21 -7.75 5.15
CA ALA A 75 -18.73 -7.41 3.83
C ALA A 75 -18.83 -8.60 2.88
N LEU A 76 -17.86 -9.53 2.94
CA LEU A 76 -17.89 -10.75 2.17
C LEU A 76 -19.06 -11.64 2.56
N ALA A 77 -19.31 -11.79 3.87
CA ALA A 77 -20.49 -12.49 4.37
C ALA A 77 -21.79 -11.81 3.90
N ALA A 78 -21.83 -10.47 3.88
CA ALA A 78 -22.98 -9.72 3.37
C ALA A 78 -23.27 -9.99 1.90
N MET A 79 -22.24 -9.94 1.06
CA MET A 79 -22.39 -10.23 -0.37
C MET A 79 -22.78 -11.68 -0.61
N ALA A 80 -22.24 -12.61 0.16
CA ALA A 80 -22.60 -14.02 0.07
C ALA A 80 -24.09 -14.23 0.35
N THR A 81 -24.62 -13.60 1.41
CA THR A 81 -26.05 -13.63 1.73
C THR A 81 -26.91 -12.99 0.63
N LEU A 82 -26.55 -11.80 0.15
CA LEU A 82 -27.30 -11.11 -0.91
C LEU A 82 -27.32 -11.90 -2.23
N ARG A 83 -26.22 -12.58 -2.56
CA ARG A 83 -26.11 -13.41 -3.76
C ARG A 83 -26.64 -14.83 -3.60
N ASN A 84 -27.12 -15.21 -2.42
CA ASN A 84 -27.48 -16.58 -2.07
C ASN A 84 -26.36 -17.59 -2.43
N ALA A 85 -25.12 -17.22 -2.09
CA ALA A 85 -23.91 -17.99 -2.38
C ALA A 85 -23.12 -18.24 -1.08
N THR A 86 -22.19 -19.19 -1.11
CA THR A 86 -21.26 -19.40 0.00
C THR A 86 -20.11 -18.38 -0.03
N ILE A 87 -19.45 -18.17 1.12
CA ILE A 87 -18.26 -17.31 1.21
C ILE A 87 -17.15 -17.73 0.21
N PRO A 88 -16.81 -19.03 0.06
CA PRO A 88 -15.86 -19.47 -0.96
C PRO A 88 -16.26 -19.12 -2.40
N GLU A 89 -17.54 -19.26 -2.76
CA GLU A 89 -18.05 -18.94 -4.11
C GLU A 89 -18.06 -17.43 -4.40
N THR A 90 -18.19 -16.61 -3.35
CA THR A 90 -18.19 -15.15 -3.47
C THR A 90 -16.78 -14.61 -3.73
N GLY A 91 -15.76 -15.35 -3.30
CA GLY A 91 -14.34 -15.05 -3.52
C GLY A 91 -13.77 -14.03 -2.53
N ALA A 92 -12.47 -14.11 -2.25
CA ALA A 92 -11.77 -13.11 -1.45
C ALA A 92 -11.02 -12.12 -2.35
N THR A 93 -10.82 -10.89 -1.87
CA THR A 93 -9.98 -9.93 -2.60
C THR A 93 -8.50 -10.29 -2.50
N SER A 94 -7.71 -9.80 -3.45
CA SER A 94 -6.27 -10.09 -3.47
C SER A 94 -5.52 -9.47 -2.29
N PHE A 95 -4.83 -10.30 -1.50
CA PHE A 95 -3.89 -9.83 -0.46
C PHE A 95 -2.58 -9.36 -1.09
N ARG A 96 -2.08 -8.20 -0.66
CA ARG A 96 -0.86 -7.57 -1.19
C ARG A 96 0.07 -7.14 -0.06
N PRO A 97 1.41 -7.24 -0.24
CA PRO A 97 2.34 -6.59 0.67
C PRO A 97 2.31 -5.05 0.48
N PRO A 98 2.70 -4.27 1.51
CA PRO A 98 3.04 -4.71 2.86
C PRO A 98 1.79 -5.02 3.71
N TYR A 99 1.91 -5.95 4.69
CA TYR A 99 0.79 -6.35 5.57
C TYR A 99 0.23 -5.18 6.42
N THR A 100 1.13 -4.29 6.84
CA THR A 100 0.82 -3.00 7.48
C THR A 100 1.66 -1.91 6.80
N PRO A 101 1.20 -0.65 6.81
CA PRO A 101 1.96 0.45 6.21
C PRO A 101 3.39 0.53 6.75
N VAL A 102 4.36 0.71 5.85
CA VAL A 102 5.79 0.90 6.17
C VAL A 102 6.19 2.31 5.76
N ALA A 103 6.95 2.99 6.62
CA ALA A 103 7.48 4.32 6.31
C ALA A 103 8.38 4.26 5.06
N ILE A 104 8.18 5.19 4.11
CA ILE A 104 8.97 5.25 2.86
C ILE A 104 10.48 5.35 3.15
N GLY A 105 10.87 6.12 4.18
CA GLY A 105 12.27 6.23 4.60
C GLY A 105 12.89 4.91 5.07
N ALA A 106 12.10 4.01 5.65
CA ALA A 106 12.59 2.68 6.02
C ALA A 106 12.87 1.80 4.79
N LEU A 107 12.10 1.97 3.71
CA LEU A 107 12.34 1.30 2.42
C LEU A 107 13.58 1.87 1.71
N ALA A 108 13.82 3.18 1.82
CA ALA A 108 15.01 3.83 1.24
C ALA A 108 16.32 3.42 1.94
N GLY A 109 16.27 3.00 3.21
CA GLY A 109 17.44 2.59 3.97
C GLY A 109 18.48 3.72 4.05
N ARG A 110 19.74 3.42 3.69
CA ARG A 110 20.80 4.45 3.63
C ARG A 110 20.99 5.09 2.25
N ALA A 111 20.11 4.83 1.28
CA ALA A 111 20.17 5.45 -0.04
C ALA A 111 19.67 6.91 0.03
N ILE A 112 20.39 7.76 0.78
CA ILE A 112 20.05 9.16 1.05
C ILE A 112 21.29 10.05 0.87
N GLY A 113 21.09 11.33 0.51
CA GLY A 113 22.19 12.28 0.32
C GLY A 113 23.26 11.78 -0.64
N HIS A 114 24.54 11.91 -0.27
CA HIS A 114 25.68 11.39 -1.06
C HIS A 114 25.73 9.86 -1.20
N HIS A 115 24.88 9.12 -0.48
CA HIS A 115 24.74 7.67 -0.61
C HIS A 115 23.57 7.25 -1.50
N PHE A 116 22.77 8.19 -2.02
CA PHE A 116 21.68 7.87 -2.95
C PHE A 116 22.18 7.16 -4.22
N LYS A 117 23.31 7.64 -4.76
CA LYS A 117 24.03 7.02 -5.88
C LYS A 117 25.53 7.19 -5.66
N PRO A 118 26.37 6.28 -6.16
CA PRO A 118 27.81 6.44 -6.05
C PRO A 118 28.29 7.66 -6.85
N ILE A 119 29.23 8.40 -6.27
CA ILE A 119 29.93 9.49 -6.92
C ILE A 119 31.32 8.99 -7.31
N ARG A 120 31.61 8.97 -8.60
CA ARG A 120 32.91 8.53 -9.15
C ARG A 120 33.82 9.74 -9.35
N ARG A 121 35.05 9.61 -8.88
CA ARG A 121 36.11 10.62 -8.95
C ARG A 121 37.27 10.08 -9.79
N THR A 122 37.85 10.93 -10.63
CA THR A 122 39.10 10.58 -11.34
C THR A 122 40.26 10.60 -10.34
N PRO A 123 41.41 9.95 -10.66
CA PRO A 123 42.62 10.09 -9.84
C PRO A 123 43.11 11.54 -9.68
N MET A 124 42.70 12.44 -10.58
CA MET A 124 43.04 13.87 -10.58
C MET A 124 42.00 14.74 -9.86
N HIS A 125 40.97 14.17 -9.23
CA HIS A 125 39.87 14.93 -8.64
C HIS A 125 40.34 15.99 -7.64
N ASP A 126 41.26 15.64 -6.75
CA ASP A 126 41.77 16.58 -5.75
C ASP A 126 42.59 17.70 -6.40
N TRP A 127 43.31 17.42 -7.48
CA TRP A 127 43.99 18.44 -8.28
C TRP A 127 42.99 19.39 -8.96
N HIS A 128 41.90 18.87 -9.52
CA HIS A 128 40.84 19.70 -10.10
C HIS A 128 40.26 20.66 -9.06
N MET A 129 39.89 20.15 -7.89
CA MET A 129 39.36 20.96 -6.79
C MET A 129 40.35 22.03 -6.32
N ALA A 130 41.62 21.66 -6.15
CA ALA A 130 42.67 22.59 -5.72
C ALA A 130 42.97 23.72 -6.73
N ASN A 131 42.71 23.48 -8.03
CA ASN A 131 42.94 24.45 -9.10
C ASN A 131 41.67 25.21 -9.50
N GLY A 132 40.63 25.19 -8.66
CA GLY A 132 39.41 25.97 -8.88
C GLY A 132 38.53 25.42 -9.98
N ALA A 133 38.53 24.10 -10.21
CA ALA A 133 37.56 23.46 -11.08
C ALA A 133 36.16 23.56 -10.47
N GLU A 134 35.20 24.00 -11.26
CA GLU A 134 33.78 23.77 -11.00
C GLU A 134 33.41 22.41 -11.58
N LEU A 135 32.75 21.56 -10.78
CA LEU A 135 32.46 20.18 -11.20
C LEU A 135 31.00 20.03 -11.63
N LEU A 136 30.78 19.22 -12.65
CA LEU A 136 29.47 18.80 -13.12
C LEU A 136 29.31 17.29 -13.00
N GLU A 137 28.09 16.85 -12.68
CA GLU A 137 27.70 15.44 -12.72
C GLU A 137 27.49 14.99 -14.18
N VAL A 138 28.38 14.12 -14.67
CA VAL A 138 28.25 13.44 -15.96
C VAL A 138 27.98 11.97 -15.70
N GLY A 139 26.69 11.63 -15.60
CA GLY A 139 26.24 10.31 -15.15
C GLY A 139 26.58 10.08 -13.67
N LEU A 140 27.51 9.16 -13.40
CA LEU A 140 28.03 8.90 -12.05
C LEU A 140 29.36 9.63 -11.77
N TRP A 141 29.96 10.28 -12.77
CA TRP A 141 31.27 10.92 -12.65
C TRP A 141 31.14 12.40 -12.32
N MET A 142 31.97 12.87 -11.38
CA MET A 142 32.23 14.31 -11.23
C MET A 142 33.35 14.71 -12.18
N ARG A 143 33.02 15.50 -13.20
CA ARG A 143 34.01 15.99 -14.18
C ARG A 143 34.18 17.50 -14.05
N PRO A 144 35.40 18.03 -14.28
CA PRO A 144 35.60 19.46 -14.42
C PRO A 144 34.71 19.99 -15.55
N TYR A 145 33.88 20.97 -15.21
CA TYR A 145 33.04 21.70 -16.14
C TYR A 145 33.80 22.87 -16.73
N PHE A 146 34.40 23.70 -15.88
CA PHE A 146 35.38 24.73 -16.23
C PHE A 146 36.29 25.02 -15.02
N TYR A 147 37.36 25.80 -15.23
CA TYR A 147 38.25 26.25 -14.15
C TYR A 147 38.11 27.75 -14.00
N ARG A 148 37.90 28.24 -12.77
CA ARG A 148 37.66 29.66 -12.49
C ARG A 148 38.82 30.59 -12.85
N GLN A 149 40.02 30.03 -13.03
CA GLN A 149 41.17 30.78 -13.53
C GLN A 149 41.03 31.16 -15.00
N SER A 150 40.23 30.41 -15.77
CA SER A 150 40.04 30.66 -17.20
C SER A 150 38.93 31.69 -17.48
N GLY A 151 37.95 31.84 -16.59
CA GLY A 151 36.81 32.74 -16.76
C GLY A 151 35.80 32.59 -15.63
N ARG A 152 34.82 33.51 -15.54
CA ARG A 152 33.80 33.48 -14.47
C ARG A 152 32.77 32.36 -14.67
N ASP A 153 32.52 31.97 -15.91
CA ASP A 153 31.62 30.90 -16.32
C ASP A 153 32.15 30.16 -17.55
N VAL A 154 31.39 29.19 -18.04
CA VAL A 154 31.73 28.39 -19.22
C VAL A 154 31.86 29.20 -20.52
N ASN A 155 31.24 30.37 -20.62
CA ASN A 155 31.29 31.21 -21.82
C ASN A 155 32.52 32.12 -21.83
N GLU A 156 33.00 32.49 -20.64
CA GLU A 156 34.21 33.30 -20.46
C GLU A 156 35.50 32.47 -20.29
N ALA A 157 35.37 31.16 -20.01
CA ALA A 157 36.47 30.24 -19.70
C ALA A 157 37.12 29.54 -20.91
#